data_AF-A0A163ZZV3-F1
#
_entry.id   AF-A0A163ZZV3-F1
#
_cell.length_a   1.000
_cell.length_b   1.000
_cell.length_c   1.000
_cell.angle_alpha   90.00
_cell.angle_beta   90.00
_cell.angle_gamma   90.00
#
_symmetry.space_group_name_H-M   'P 1'
#
loop_
_entity.id
_entity.type
_entity.pdbx_description
1 polymer ?
#
loop_
_entity_poly.entity_id
_entity_poly.type
_entity_poly.pdbx_seq_one_letter_code
_entity_poly.pdbx_strand_id
1 'polypeptide(L)'
;MIHLNIGQYQRLKNSVITLLFLFIGINKTIAQEGVFSDYNNFLVIRPVELLDKTTILTQDIKSVDTSLKGAEYINKQPLFWNYLLVNYTEPEHYKSLKHINDTVALQRAYIPLVTKDASFAPLVTDYVDKVVVKTVARDTVSMNEIVNIAVKFFSITRITEKGEYVGKICVGVNDIKNTEAKRKPYIEAFAFNAIWKNRNNEQYNLYPYFIDAITKIYALNLGVNNEDRLLRAQGALFIQMLQSDQLIKLLEDEYNSDKDILPFILKPRSS
;
A
#
# COMPACT_ATOMS: atom_id res chain seq x y z
N MET A 1 -18.59 53.70 -51.47
CA MET A 1 -18.99 55.04 -51.00
C MET A 1 -19.80 54.85 -49.74
N ILE A 2 -19.34 55.49 -48.66
CA ILE A 2 -19.83 55.41 -47.28
C ILE A 2 -21.23 56.04 -47.21
N HIS A 3 -22.16 55.41 -46.49
CA HIS A 3 -22.98 56.10 -45.48
C HIS A 3 -23.69 55.08 -44.57
N LEU A 4 -23.20 55.04 -43.33
CA LEU A 4 -23.89 54.53 -42.14
C LEU A 4 -25.11 55.40 -41.85
N ASN A 5 -26.24 54.79 -41.53
CA ASN A 5 -27.35 55.48 -40.88
C ASN A 5 -27.41 55.04 -39.41
N ILE A 6 -27.18 56.02 -38.54
CA ILE A 6 -27.18 55.93 -37.09
C ILE A 6 -28.60 56.26 -36.63
N GLY A 7 -29.22 55.35 -35.88
CA GLY A 7 -30.46 55.70 -35.19
C GLY A 7 -31.26 54.50 -34.75
N GLN A 8 -30.90 53.92 -33.60
CA GLN A 8 -31.86 53.68 -32.52
C GLN A 8 -31.12 53.26 -31.24
N TYR A 9 -30.68 54.29 -30.53
CA TYR A 9 -30.36 54.24 -29.12
C TYR A 9 -31.68 54.34 -28.34
N GLN A 10 -31.94 53.39 -27.44
CA GLN A 10 -32.48 53.58 -26.07
C GLN A 10 -33.50 52.50 -25.64
N ARG A 11 -33.20 51.95 -24.46
CA ARG A 11 -34.07 51.26 -23.50
C ARG A 11 -34.48 49.83 -23.85
N LEU A 12 -33.70 48.88 -23.35
CA LEU A 12 -34.26 47.97 -22.35
C LEU A 12 -33.25 47.79 -21.21
N LYS A 13 -33.60 48.42 -20.08
CA LYS A 13 -33.01 48.21 -18.76
C LYS A 13 -33.34 46.80 -18.29
N ASN A 14 -32.39 46.23 -17.56
CA ASN A 14 -32.60 45.23 -16.51
C ASN A 14 -33.21 43.89 -16.94
N SER A 15 -32.34 42.91 -17.25
CA SER A 15 -32.52 41.51 -16.85
C SER A 15 -31.21 40.75 -17.05
N VAL A 16 -30.17 41.10 -16.27
CA VAL A 16 -29.08 40.16 -16.00
C VAL A 16 -29.60 39.25 -14.89
N ILE A 17 -30.37 38.23 -15.26
CA ILE A 17 -30.67 37.12 -14.37
C ILE A 17 -29.43 36.24 -14.40
N THR A 18 -28.48 36.55 -13.52
CA THR A 18 -27.41 35.62 -13.16
C THR A 18 -28.07 34.47 -12.40
N LEU A 19 -28.45 33.41 -13.12
CA LEU A 19 -28.92 32.17 -12.51
C LEU A 19 -27.69 31.49 -11.89
N LEU A 20 -27.40 31.84 -10.63
CA LEU A 20 -26.43 31.15 -9.81
C LEU A 20 -27.03 29.77 -9.50
N PHE A 21 -26.72 28.77 -10.32
CA PHE A 21 -26.95 27.38 -9.94
C PHE A 21 -26.05 27.07 -8.75
N LEU A 22 -26.55 27.33 -7.55
CA LEU A 22 -26.16 26.63 -6.33
C LEU A 22 -26.54 25.16 -6.54
N PHE A 23 -25.72 24.43 -7.29
CA PHE A 23 -25.55 23.00 -7.05
C PHE A 23 -24.88 22.91 -5.67
N ILE A 24 -25.68 23.07 -4.62
CA ILE A 24 -25.45 22.35 -3.38
C ILE A 24 -25.66 20.91 -3.79
N GLY A 25 -24.59 20.30 -4.30
CA GLY A 25 -24.52 18.86 -4.43
C GLY A 25 -24.73 18.33 -3.03
N ILE A 26 -25.96 17.93 -2.73
CA ILE A 26 -26.22 16.94 -1.71
C ILE A 26 -25.69 15.64 -2.31
N ASN A 27 -24.36 15.54 -2.40
CA ASN A 27 -23.70 14.25 -2.31
C ASN A 27 -24.02 13.79 -0.90
N LYS A 28 -25.17 13.12 -0.73
CA LYS A 28 -25.29 12.15 0.35
C LYS A 28 -24.16 11.18 0.09
N THR A 29 -23.05 11.39 0.78
CA THR A 29 -21.93 10.46 0.89
C THR A 29 -22.55 9.17 1.39
N ILE A 30 -22.82 8.24 0.48
CA ILE A 30 -23.12 6.84 0.83
C ILE A 30 -21.88 6.22 1.52
N ALA A 31 -20.73 6.89 1.48
CA ALA A 31 -19.57 6.60 2.30
C ALA A 31 -19.69 7.28 3.68
N GLN A 32 -20.27 6.59 4.67
CA GLN A 32 -19.91 6.74 6.10
C GLN A 32 -20.64 5.79 7.07
N GLU A 33 -20.97 4.55 6.67
CA GLU A 33 -21.40 3.53 7.63
C GLU A 33 -20.40 2.36 7.67
N GLY A 34 -19.86 2.07 8.87
CA GLY A 34 -19.03 0.90 9.12
C GLY A 34 -17.60 1.24 9.54
N VAL A 35 -16.71 0.26 9.50
CA VAL A 35 -15.36 0.35 10.06
C VAL A 35 -14.55 1.56 9.56
N PHE A 36 -14.74 1.97 8.31
CA PHE A 36 -13.99 3.06 7.68
C PHE A 36 -14.53 4.47 8.00
N SER A 37 -15.69 4.60 8.65
CA SER A 37 -16.23 5.93 9.01
C SER A 37 -15.47 6.59 10.17
N ASP A 38 -14.79 5.80 10.98
CA ASP A 38 -13.92 6.28 12.06
C ASP A 38 -12.65 5.42 12.11
N TYR A 39 -11.50 6.05 11.83
CA TYR A 39 -10.21 5.35 11.84
C TYR A 39 -9.82 4.87 13.24
N ASN A 40 -10.44 5.39 14.32
CA ASN A 40 -10.28 4.81 15.65
C ASN A 40 -10.74 3.36 15.74
N ASN A 41 -11.58 2.88 14.81
CA ASN A 41 -12.05 1.50 14.84
C ASN A 41 -10.93 0.50 14.57
N PHE A 42 -9.95 0.86 13.72
CA PHE A 42 -8.95 -0.09 13.22
C PHE A 42 -7.51 0.42 13.31
N LEU A 43 -7.27 1.72 13.51
CA LEU A 43 -5.93 2.27 13.69
C LEU A 43 -5.61 2.51 15.17
N VAL A 44 -4.33 2.32 15.51
CA VAL A 44 -3.79 2.71 16.81
C VAL A 44 -2.38 3.28 16.64
N ILE A 45 -2.05 4.28 17.45
CA ILE A 45 -0.68 4.75 17.63
C ILE A 45 -0.24 4.47 19.07
N ARG A 46 1.01 4.05 19.26
CA ARG A 46 1.56 3.73 20.59
C ARG A 46 2.98 4.25 20.74
N PRO A 47 3.35 4.75 21.93
CA PRO A 47 4.76 4.89 22.27
C PRO A 47 5.37 3.50 22.51
N VAL A 48 6.56 3.29 21.99
CA VAL A 48 7.38 2.09 22.23
C VAL A 48 8.75 2.54 22.70
N GLU A 49 9.15 2.06 23.88
CA GLU A 49 10.50 2.27 24.41
C GLU A 49 11.46 1.25 23.77
N LEU A 50 12.56 1.75 23.21
CA LEU A 50 13.64 0.96 22.66
C LEU A 50 14.64 0.57 23.75
N LEU A 51 15.56 -0.36 23.43
CA LEU A 51 16.57 -0.85 24.38
C LEU A 51 17.50 0.25 24.91
N ASP A 52 17.69 1.33 24.16
CA ASP A 52 18.45 2.51 24.56
C ASP A 52 17.62 3.54 25.35
N LYS A 53 16.40 3.15 25.78
CA LYS A 53 15.41 3.97 26.47
C LYS A 53 14.86 5.13 25.64
N THR A 54 15.11 5.16 24.34
CA THR A 54 14.46 6.14 23.47
C THR A 54 13.03 5.70 23.17
N THR A 55 12.09 6.64 23.25
CA THR A 55 10.70 6.38 22.87
C THR A 55 10.48 6.73 21.41
N ILE A 56 9.97 5.77 20.65
CA ILE A 56 9.46 5.97 19.29
C ILE A 56 7.95 5.83 19.26
N LEU A 57 7.31 6.41 18.25
CA LEU A 57 5.90 6.16 17.99
C LEU A 57 5.77 5.08 16.91
N THR A 58 4.95 4.08 17.19
CA THR A 58 4.58 3.04 16.22
C THR A 58 3.10 3.13 15.91
N GLN A 59 2.76 2.85 14.65
CA GLN A 59 1.38 2.77 14.18
C GLN A 59 1.08 1.31 13.89
N ASP A 60 -0.17 0.89 14.11
CA ASP A 60 -0.59 -0.49 13.89
C ASP A 60 -2.08 -0.60 13.53
N ILE A 61 -2.45 -1.75 12.98
CA ILE A 61 -3.83 -2.15 12.72
C ILE A 61 -4.30 -3.03 13.88
N LYS A 62 -5.34 -2.59 14.60
CA LYS A 62 -5.97 -3.41 15.63
C LYS A 62 -7.14 -4.21 15.06
N SER A 63 -7.42 -5.34 15.70
CA SER A 63 -8.63 -6.11 15.43
C SER A 63 -9.87 -5.26 15.68
N VAL A 64 -10.85 -5.39 14.80
CA VAL A 64 -12.12 -4.67 14.81
C VAL A 64 -13.20 -5.58 15.39
N ASP A 65 -14.11 -5.01 16.17
CA ASP A 65 -15.31 -5.72 16.64
C ASP A 65 -16.09 -6.28 15.44
N THR A 66 -16.33 -7.60 15.42
CA THR A 66 -17.02 -8.28 14.31
C THR A 66 -18.48 -7.87 14.13
N SER A 67 -19.09 -7.24 15.14
CA SER A 67 -20.43 -6.65 15.03
C SER A 67 -20.46 -5.37 14.18
N LEU A 68 -19.31 -4.72 13.98
CA LEU A 68 -19.20 -3.52 13.17
C LEU A 68 -19.23 -3.89 11.68
N LYS A 69 -20.11 -3.22 10.92
CA LYS A 69 -20.20 -3.39 9.46
C LYS A 69 -18.84 -3.16 8.80
N GLY A 70 -18.38 -4.14 8.02
CA GLY A 70 -17.09 -4.09 7.31
C GLY A 70 -15.88 -4.53 8.13
N ALA A 71 -16.04 -5.02 9.38
CA ALA A 71 -14.94 -5.54 10.18
C ALA A 71 -14.11 -6.62 9.46
N GLU A 72 -14.75 -7.44 8.60
CA GLU A 72 -14.06 -8.47 7.83
C GLU A 72 -12.99 -7.93 6.87
N TYR A 73 -13.17 -6.72 6.33
CA TYR A 73 -12.21 -6.12 5.40
C TYR A 73 -10.88 -5.80 6.10
N ILE A 74 -10.92 -5.50 7.40
CA ILE A 74 -9.73 -5.29 8.21
C ILE A 74 -9.22 -6.62 8.77
N ASN A 75 -10.10 -7.38 9.43
CA ASN A 75 -9.71 -8.54 10.24
C ASN A 75 -9.19 -9.72 9.42
N LYS A 76 -9.61 -9.88 8.16
CA LYS A 76 -9.09 -10.95 7.29
C LYS A 76 -7.69 -10.63 6.74
N GLN A 77 -7.31 -9.36 6.66
CA GLN A 77 -6.03 -8.93 6.06
C GLN A 77 -5.31 -7.83 6.87
N PRO A 78 -5.03 -8.04 8.17
CA PRO A 78 -4.43 -6.99 9.00
C PRO A 78 -3.05 -6.55 8.49
N LEU A 79 -2.25 -7.46 7.93
CA LEU A 79 -0.93 -7.15 7.40
C LEU A 79 -0.99 -6.36 6.08
N PHE A 80 -2.05 -6.53 5.28
CA PHE A 80 -2.29 -5.72 4.09
C PHE A 80 -2.48 -4.25 4.51
N TRP A 81 -3.36 -4.01 5.49
CA TRP A 81 -3.61 -2.67 6.00
C TRP A 81 -2.39 -2.08 6.69
N ASN A 82 -1.67 -2.89 7.46
CA ASN A 82 -0.45 -2.45 8.13
C ASN A 82 0.62 -2.07 7.12
N TYR A 83 0.74 -2.81 6.01
CA TYR A 83 1.65 -2.45 4.93
C TYR A 83 1.31 -1.08 4.35
N LEU A 84 0.03 -0.84 4.02
CA LEU A 84 -0.41 0.45 3.50
C LEU A 84 -0.11 1.57 4.50
N LEU A 85 -0.46 1.38 5.78
CA LEU A 85 -0.26 2.35 6.83
C LEU A 85 1.22 2.72 6.99
N VAL A 86 2.10 1.73 7.15
CA VAL A 86 3.53 1.95 7.42
C VAL A 86 4.27 2.52 6.20
N ASN A 87 3.86 2.17 4.98
CA ASN A 87 4.59 2.55 3.77
C ASN A 87 4.03 3.79 3.05
N TYR A 88 2.78 4.16 3.35
CA TYR A 88 2.08 5.26 2.69
C TYR A 88 1.54 6.31 3.67
N THR A 89 1.99 6.33 4.92
CA THR A 89 1.86 7.51 5.79
C THR A 89 3.15 8.31 5.80
N GLU A 90 3.04 9.63 5.86
CA GLU A 90 4.21 10.51 5.88
C GLU A 90 4.76 10.66 7.31
N PRO A 91 5.97 10.13 7.63
CA PRO A 91 6.45 10.09 9.02
C PRO A 91 6.65 11.46 9.66
N GLU A 92 6.91 12.48 8.83
CA GLU A 92 7.11 13.87 9.25
C GLU A 92 5.86 14.46 9.93
N HIS A 93 4.66 14.04 9.52
CA HIS A 93 3.40 14.54 10.08
C HIS A 93 3.20 14.16 11.55
N TYR A 94 3.87 13.12 12.04
CA TYR A 94 3.65 12.58 13.38
C TYR A 94 4.83 12.84 14.33
N LYS A 95 5.93 13.46 13.87
CA LYS A 95 7.03 13.86 14.76
C LYS A 95 6.57 14.81 15.85
N SER A 96 5.61 15.68 15.52
CA SER A 96 4.98 16.60 16.46
C SER A 96 4.27 15.87 17.60
N LEU A 97 3.88 14.60 17.45
CA LEU A 97 3.14 13.86 18.48
C LEU A 97 4.04 13.24 19.56
N LYS A 98 5.36 13.18 19.34
CA LYS A 98 6.31 12.45 20.21
C LYS A 98 6.32 12.93 21.67
N HIS A 99 5.89 14.16 21.93
CA HIS A 99 5.86 14.73 23.28
C HIS A 99 4.57 14.42 24.06
N ILE A 100 3.58 13.78 23.42
CA ILE A 100 2.30 13.46 24.04
C ILE A 100 2.41 12.10 24.74
N ASN A 101 2.56 12.12 26.07
CA ASN A 101 2.70 10.91 26.88
C ASN A 101 1.36 10.21 27.19
N ASP A 102 0.27 10.97 27.23
CA ASP A 102 -1.07 10.43 27.45
C ASP A 102 -1.52 9.69 26.17
N THR A 103 -1.72 8.38 26.26
CA THR A 103 -2.04 7.52 25.12
C THR A 103 -3.41 7.84 24.49
N VAL A 104 -4.38 8.32 25.28
CA VAL A 104 -5.69 8.73 24.80
C VAL A 104 -5.58 10.07 24.07
N ALA A 105 -4.84 11.03 24.62
CA ALA A 105 -4.56 12.31 23.97
C ALA A 105 -3.75 12.11 22.68
N LEU A 106 -2.76 11.21 22.70
CA LEU A 106 -1.94 10.84 21.55
C LEU A 106 -2.81 10.29 20.42
N GLN A 107 -3.66 9.30 20.73
CA GLN A 107 -4.60 8.73 19.76
C GLN A 107 -5.55 9.80 19.19
N ARG A 108 -6.11 10.67 20.05
CA ARG A 108 -7.01 11.75 19.64
C ARG A 108 -6.31 12.76 18.71
N ALA A 109 -5.03 13.05 18.94
CA ALA A 109 -4.24 13.93 18.09
C ALA A 109 -3.81 13.27 16.76
N TYR A 110 -3.57 11.96 16.80
CA TYR A 110 -3.13 11.17 15.65
C TYR A 110 -4.21 10.99 14.58
N ILE A 111 -5.44 10.64 14.97
CA ILE A 111 -6.50 10.30 14.00
C ILE A 111 -6.80 11.42 12.99
N PRO A 112 -6.95 12.70 13.39
CA PRO A 112 -7.15 13.79 12.43
C PRO A 112 -6.00 13.98 11.44
N LEU A 113 -4.77 13.59 11.81
CA LEU A 113 -3.61 13.69 10.93
C LEU A 113 -3.62 12.56 9.90
N VAL A 114 -3.77 11.31 10.32
CA VAL A 114 -3.77 10.16 9.40
C VAL A 114 -5.00 10.13 8.47
N THR A 115 -6.14 10.65 8.92
CA THR A 115 -7.35 10.78 8.08
C THR A 115 -7.21 11.84 6.99
N LYS A 116 -6.23 12.73 7.09
CA LYS A 116 -5.92 13.78 6.12
C LYS A 116 -4.57 13.59 5.44
N ASP A 117 -3.89 12.47 5.71
CA ASP A 117 -2.60 12.15 5.12
C ASP A 117 -2.75 12.02 3.61
N ALA A 118 -1.97 12.81 2.86
CA ALA A 118 -2.08 12.92 1.41
C ALA A 118 -1.72 11.62 0.67
N SER A 119 -1.00 10.72 1.32
CA SER A 119 -0.57 9.44 0.75
C SER A 119 -1.48 8.29 1.19
N PHE A 120 -1.88 8.24 2.46
CA PHE A 120 -2.67 7.13 3.01
C PHE A 120 -4.18 7.28 2.81
N ALA A 121 -4.75 8.46 3.10
CA ALA A 121 -6.19 8.66 3.08
C ALA A 121 -6.85 8.40 1.70
N PRO A 122 -6.21 8.77 0.57
CA PRO A 122 -6.72 8.40 -0.75
C PRO A 122 -6.77 6.89 -0.98
N LEU A 123 -5.84 6.11 -0.42
CA LEU A 123 -5.82 4.65 -0.55
C LEU A 123 -6.97 3.98 0.21
N VAL A 124 -7.34 4.51 1.37
CA VAL A 124 -8.51 4.02 2.10
C VAL A 124 -9.79 4.36 1.33
N THR A 125 -9.89 5.59 0.81
CA THR A 125 -11.05 6.03 0.02
C THR A 125 -11.24 5.19 -1.24
N ASP A 126 -10.17 5.02 -2.03
CA ASP A 126 -10.20 4.21 -3.26
C ASP A 126 -10.52 2.73 -2.96
N TYR A 127 -10.02 2.18 -1.84
CA TYR A 127 -10.40 0.82 -1.41
C TYR A 127 -11.89 0.73 -1.09
N VAL A 128 -12.43 1.68 -0.33
CA VAL A 128 -13.85 1.72 0.03
C VAL A 128 -14.72 1.79 -1.22
N ASP A 129 -14.36 2.64 -2.18
CA ASP A 129 -15.10 2.80 -3.44
C ASP A 129 -15.02 1.54 -4.32
N LYS A 130 -13.88 0.85 -4.36
CA LYS A 130 -13.68 -0.37 -5.18
C LYS A 130 -14.26 -1.66 -4.56
N VAL A 131 -14.19 -1.78 -3.24
CA VAL A 131 -14.47 -3.05 -2.54
C VAL A 131 -15.78 -3.00 -1.77
N VAL A 132 -15.99 -1.94 -1.01
CA VAL A 132 -17.09 -1.85 -0.02
C VAL A 132 -18.37 -1.33 -0.68
N VAL A 133 -18.29 -0.15 -1.29
CA VAL A 133 -19.45 0.51 -1.93
C VAL A 133 -19.58 0.10 -3.40
N LYS A 134 -18.47 -0.31 -4.03
CA LYS A 134 -18.41 -0.80 -5.43
C LYS A 134 -18.88 0.25 -6.45
N THR A 135 -18.60 1.52 -6.18
CA THR A 135 -18.84 2.66 -7.08
C THR A 135 -17.75 2.79 -8.14
N VAL A 136 -16.56 2.25 -7.87
CA VAL A 136 -15.41 2.26 -8.78
C VAL A 136 -15.05 0.82 -9.15
N ALA A 137 -14.73 0.59 -10.42
CA ALA A 137 -14.27 -0.71 -10.88
C ALA A 137 -12.90 -1.05 -10.26
N ARG A 138 -12.74 -2.33 -9.89
CA ARG A 138 -11.45 -2.85 -9.41
C ARG A 138 -10.43 -2.87 -10.54
N ASP A 139 -9.17 -2.61 -10.21
CA ASP A 139 -8.09 -2.66 -11.20
C ASP A 139 -7.90 -4.09 -11.71
N THR A 140 -7.67 -4.26 -13.00
CA THR A 140 -7.30 -5.58 -13.55
C THR A 140 -5.79 -5.71 -13.59
N VAL A 141 -5.25 -6.77 -12.99
CA VAL A 141 -3.81 -7.05 -12.94
C VAL A 141 -3.50 -8.46 -13.39
N SER A 142 -2.35 -8.67 -13.99
CA SER A 142 -1.86 -10.01 -14.34
C SER A 142 -1.07 -10.65 -13.19
N MET A 143 -1.00 -11.98 -13.16
CA MET A 143 -0.15 -12.69 -12.18
C MET A 143 1.32 -12.28 -12.34
N ASN A 144 1.79 -12.06 -13.56
CA ASN A 144 3.15 -11.57 -13.81
C ASN A 144 3.43 -10.23 -13.13
N GLU A 145 2.46 -9.32 -13.10
CA GLU A 145 2.61 -8.05 -12.38
C GLU A 145 2.68 -8.26 -10.87
N ILE A 146 1.87 -9.16 -10.32
CA ILE A 146 1.89 -9.50 -8.89
C ILE A 146 3.24 -10.13 -8.52
N VAL A 147 3.70 -11.12 -9.27
CA VAL A 147 4.97 -11.81 -9.03
C VAL A 147 6.14 -10.83 -9.17
N ASN A 148 6.12 -9.96 -10.19
CA ASN A 148 7.13 -8.92 -10.36
C ASN A 148 7.25 -8.04 -9.11
N ILE A 149 6.15 -7.66 -8.46
CA ILE A 149 6.21 -6.93 -7.18
C ILE A 149 6.68 -7.84 -6.04
N ALA A 150 6.15 -9.06 -5.97
CA ALA A 150 6.42 -10.01 -4.89
C ALA A 150 7.91 -10.36 -4.73
N VAL A 151 8.65 -10.51 -5.83
CA VAL A 151 10.08 -10.88 -5.77
C VAL A 151 10.94 -9.84 -5.04
N LYS A 152 10.53 -8.57 -5.00
CA LYS A 152 11.26 -7.49 -4.30
C LYS A 152 11.11 -7.52 -2.79
N PHE A 153 10.30 -8.43 -2.26
CA PHE A 153 10.28 -8.73 -0.83
C PHE A 153 11.34 -9.76 -0.42
N PHE A 154 12.05 -10.35 -1.38
CA PHE A 154 13.22 -11.19 -1.15
C PHE A 154 14.47 -10.42 -1.55
N SER A 155 15.26 -9.98 -0.58
CA SER A 155 16.37 -9.06 -0.84
C SER A 155 17.69 -9.61 -0.31
N ILE A 156 18.77 -9.38 -1.04
CA ILE A 156 20.12 -9.37 -0.48
C ILE A 156 20.41 -7.92 -0.09
N THR A 157 20.58 -7.67 1.21
CA THR A 157 20.64 -6.30 1.74
C THR A 157 22.06 -5.75 1.83
N ARG A 158 23.05 -6.64 1.99
CA ARG A 158 24.46 -6.30 2.08
C ARG A 158 25.34 -7.52 1.85
N ILE A 159 26.63 -7.26 1.71
CA ILE A 159 27.70 -8.26 1.72
C ILE A 159 28.48 -8.08 3.03
N THR A 160 28.79 -9.16 3.75
CA THR A 160 29.61 -9.12 4.97
C THR A 160 31.07 -8.83 4.62
N GLU A 161 31.88 -8.48 5.61
CA GLU A 161 33.34 -8.33 5.45
C GLU A 161 34.01 -9.63 4.96
N LYS A 162 33.38 -10.78 5.21
CA LYS A 162 33.83 -12.09 4.73
C LYS A 162 33.36 -12.42 3.30
N GLY A 163 32.60 -11.52 2.67
CA GLY A 163 32.08 -11.70 1.31
C GLY A 163 30.78 -12.48 1.22
N GLU A 164 30.04 -12.65 2.33
CA GLU A 164 28.79 -13.41 2.38
C GLU A 164 27.56 -12.51 2.14
N TYR A 165 26.55 -13.00 1.43
CA TYR A 165 25.28 -12.31 1.22
C TYR A 165 24.38 -12.37 2.46
N VAL A 166 23.79 -11.23 2.84
CA VAL A 166 22.81 -11.14 3.92
C VAL A 166 21.40 -11.02 3.35
N GLY A 167 20.69 -12.14 3.34
CA GLY A 167 19.30 -12.23 2.87
C GLY A 167 18.28 -11.68 3.86
N LYS A 168 17.18 -11.13 3.35
CA LYS A 168 16.05 -10.63 4.14
C LYS A 168 14.74 -10.84 3.39
N ILE A 169 13.69 -11.21 4.15
CA ILE A 169 12.32 -11.33 3.64
C ILE A 169 11.44 -10.25 4.30
N CYS A 170 10.73 -9.46 3.48
CA CYS A 170 9.68 -8.50 3.84
C CYS A 170 10.03 -7.29 4.76
N VAL A 171 11.05 -7.35 5.62
CA VAL A 171 11.24 -6.33 6.68
C VAL A 171 12.18 -5.18 6.27
N GLY A 172 11.79 -3.93 6.61
CA GLY A 172 12.65 -2.74 6.72
C GLY A 172 13.11 -2.11 5.40
N VAL A 173 13.83 -2.87 4.57
CA VAL A 173 14.30 -2.43 3.24
C VAL A 173 13.77 -3.46 2.26
N ASN A 174 12.81 -3.06 1.44
CA ASN A 174 12.44 -3.79 0.24
C ASN A 174 12.90 -2.98 -0.97
N ASP A 175 13.24 -3.66 -2.04
CA ASP A 175 13.83 -3.01 -3.22
C ASP A 175 12.76 -2.35 -4.12
N ILE A 176 11.49 -2.34 -3.69
CA ILE A 176 10.37 -1.80 -4.47
C ILE A 176 10.60 -0.31 -4.75
N LYS A 177 11.01 0.49 -3.75
CA LYS A 177 11.31 1.92 -3.95
C LYS A 177 12.46 2.17 -4.94
N ASN A 178 13.36 1.19 -5.09
CA ASN A 178 14.53 1.28 -5.95
C ASN A 178 14.29 0.68 -7.35
N THR A 179 13.19 -0.03 -7.56
CA THR A 179 12.93 -0.81 -8.79
C THR A 179 11.63 -0.45 -9.48
N GLU A 180 10.67 0.16 -8.78
CA GLU A 180 9.36 0.52 -9.32
C GLU A 180 9.19 2.04 -9.36
N ALA A 181 9.31 2.64 -10.55
CA ALA A 181 9.11 4.08 -10.75
C ALA A 181 7.68 4.52 -10.38
N LYS A 182 6.70 3.65 -10.64
CA LYS A 182 5.31 3.83 -10.21
C LYS A 182 4.93 2.69 -9.26
N ARG A 183 4.77 3.05 -7.99
CA ARG A 183 4.33 2.13 -6.93
C ARG A 183 2.91 1.63 -7.18
N LYS A 184 2.61 0.40 -6.73
CA LYS A 184 1.30 -0.26 -6.85
C LYS A 184 0.83 -0.69 -5.45
N PRO A 185 0.32 0.24 -4.62
CA PRO A 185 0.16 0.04 -3.17
C PRO A 185 -0.59 -1.24 -2.79
N TYR A 186 -1.72 -1.54 -3.46
CA TYR A 186 -2.51 -2.73 -3.16
C TYR A 186 -1.85 -4.03 -3.58
N ILE A 187 -1.09 -4.04 -4.67
CA ILE A 187 -0.35 -5.23 -5.11
C ILE A 187 0.81 -5.50 -4.17
N GLU A 188 1.49 -4.44 -3.74
CA GLU A 188 2.56 -4.53 -2.75
C GLU A 188 2.05 -5.02 -1.39
N ALA A 189 0.94 -4.46 -0.90
CA ALA A 189 0.30 -4.88 0.34
C ALA A 189 -0.18 -6.33 0.29
N PHE A 190 -0.77 -6.74 -0.84
CA PHE A 190 -1.18 -8.12 -1.08
C PHE A 190 0.02 -9.08 -1.05
N ALA A 191 1.07 -8.79 -1.82
CA ALA A 191 2.26 -9.64 -1.89
C ALA A 191 2.98 -9.70 -0.53
N PHE A 192 3.07 -8.58 0.19
CA PHE A 192 3.60 -8.55 1.55
C PHE A 192 2.80 -9.45 2.49
N ASN A 193 1.47 -9.30 2.51
CA ASN A 193 0.58 -10.12 3.35
C ASN A 193 0.75 -11.62 3.05
N ALA A 194 0.69 -11.99 1.76
CA ALA A 194 0.81 -13.37 1.29
C ALA A 194 2.15 -14.01 1.69
N ILE A 195 3.27 -13.33 1.42
CA ILE A 195 4.61 -13.83 1.74
C ILE A 195 4.82 -13.87 3.25
N TRP A 196 4.47 -12.81 3.98
CA TRP A 196 4.74 -12.73 5.42
C TRP A 196 4.02 -13.83 6.19
N LYS A 197 2.73 -14.03 5.91
CA LYS A 197 1.88 -15.05 6.53
C LYS A 197 2.42 -16.47 6.29
N ASN A 198 3.03 -16.71 5.13
CA ASN A 198 3.40 -18.04 4.68
C ASN A 198 4.91 -18.29 4.57
N ARG A 199 5.77 -17.38 5.03
CA ARG A 199 7.24 -17.50 4.88
C ARG A 199 7.83 -18.81 5.44
N ASN A 200 7.21 -19.35 6.49
CA ASN A 200 7.59 -20.60 7.15
C ASN A 200 6.56 -21.73 6.92
N ASN A 201 5.64 -21.56 5.96
CA ASN A 201 4.64 -22.56 5.66
C ASN A 201 5.26 -23.69 4.82
N GLU A 202 5.22 -24.92 5.33
CA GLU A 202 5.80 -26.11 4.69
C GLU A 202 5.19 -26.42 3.30
N GLN A 203 3.93 -26.05 3.06
CA GLN A 203 3.26 -26.26 1.78
C GLN A 203 3.97 -25.54 0.62
N TYR A 204 4.43 -24.31 0.88
CA TYR A 204 5.07 -23.47 -0.14
C TYR A 204 6.59 -23.48 0.00
N ASN A 205 7.10 -23.75 1.21
CA ASN A 205 8.52 -23.90 1.50
C ASN A 205 9.40 -22.73 0.98
N LEU A 206 8.87 -21.50 1.08
CA LEU A 206 9.50 -20.31 0.50
C LEU A 206 10.85 -19.98 1.11
N TYR A 207 11.01 -20.14 2.43
CA TYR A 207 12.27 -19.81 3.09
C TYR A 207 13.42 -20.71 2.62
N PRO A 208 13.30 -22.05 2.58
CA PRO A 208 14.34 -22.89 1.98
C PRO A 208 14.61 -22.60 0.51
N TYR A 209 13.58 -22.33 -0.30
CA TYR A 209 13.77 -21.93 -1.69
C TYR A 209 14.60 -20.64 -1.80
N PHE A 210 14.29 -19.64 -0.97
CA PHE A 210 15.02 -18.37 -0.92
C PHE A 210 16.49 -18.57 -0.55
N ILE A 211 16.79 -19.44 0.42
CA ILE A 211 18.18 -19.77 0.80
C ILE A 211 18.90 -20.48 -0.35
N ASP A 212 18.28 -21.46 -1.00
CA ASP A 212 18.84 -22.14 -2.17
C ASP A 212 19.12 -21.17 -3.33
N ALA A 213 18.20 -20.24 -3.60
CA ALA A 213 18.37 -19.20 -4.60
C ALA A 213 19.60 -18.32 -4.32
N ILE A 214 19.82 -17.93 -3.05
CA ILE A 214 21.05 -17.21 -2.66
C ILE A 214 22.29 -18.09 -2.81
N THR A 215 22.24 -19.36 -2.41
CA THR A 215 23.37 -20.28 -2.52
C THR A 215 23.81 -20.44 -3.98
N LYS A 216 22.87 -20.57 -4.91
CA LYS A 216 23.17 -20.66 -6.36
C LYS A 216 23.90 -19.44 -6.90
N ILE A 217 23.67 -18.26 -6.34
CA ILE A 217 24.34 -17.02 -6.76
C ILE A 217 25.85 -17.07 -6.49
N TYR A 218 26.33 -17.82 -5.48
CA TYR A 218 27.76 -17.96 -5.21
C TYR A 218 28.53 -18.71 -6.31
N ALA A 219 27.84 -19.41 -7.22
CA ALA A 219 28.49 -20.04 -8.37
C ALA A 219 28.97 -19.01 -9.42
N LEU A 220 28.62 -17.73 -9.26
CA LEU A 220 28.91 -16.66 -10.22
C LEU A 220 29.86 -15.61 -9.62
N ASN A 221 30.82 -15.17 -10.43
CA ASN A 221 31.64 -14.00 -10.13
C ASN A 221 30.87 -12.72 -10.52
N LEU A 222 30.09 -12.20 -9.59
CA LEU A 222 29.20 -11.07 -9.85
C LEU A 222 29.86 -9.69 -9.79
N GLY A 223 31.13 -9.57 -9.41
CA GLY A 223 31.81 -8.28 -9.41
C GLY A 223 33.05 -8.29 -8.54
N VAL A 224 34.00 -7.39 -8.84
CA VAL A 224 35.23 -7.21 -8.06
C VAL A 224 34.96 -6.27 -6.88
N ASN A 225 34.23 -5.18 -7.11
CA ASN A 225 33.78 -4.28 -6.03
C ASN A 225 32.44 -4.76 -5.44
N ASN A 226 32.20 -4.43 -4.17
CA ASN A 226 31.02 -4.92 -3.44
C ASN A 226 29.70 -4.27 -3.89
N GLU A 227 29.72 -3.04 -4.40
CA GLU A 227 28.51 -2.33 -4.82
C GLU A 227 27.91 -2.95 -6.08
N ASP A 228 28.71 -3.13 -7.13
CA ASP A 228 28.30 -3.81 -8.36
C ASP A 228 27.89 -5.25 -8.08
N ARG A 229 28.68 -5.94 -7.24
CA ARG A 229 28.40 -7.32 -6.83
C ARG A 229 27.04 -7.42 -6.13
N LEU A 230 26.72 -6.48 -5.25
CA LEU A 230 25.44 -6.46 -4.53
C LEU A 230 24.27 -6.24 -5.49
N LEU A 231 24.33 -5.21 -6.36
CA LEU A 231 23.28 -4.90 -7.32
C LEU A 231 23.00 -6.08 -8.27
N ARG A 232 24.06 -6.72 -8.77
CA ARG A 232 23.93 -7.90 -9.64
C ARG A 232 23.39 -9.11 -8.89
N ALA A 233 23.76 -9.29 -7.61
CA ALA A 233 23.22 -10.37 -6.79
C ALA A 233 21.73 -10.18 -6.50
N GLN A 234 21.29 -8.95 -6.23
CA GLN A 234 19.87 -8.61 -6.07
C GLN A 234 19.09 -8.92 -7.35
N GLY A 235 19.59 -8.48 -8.52
CA GLY A 235 18.96 -8.79 -9.80
C GLY A 235 18.89 -10.30 -10.08
N ALA A 236 19.97 -11.04 -9.82
CA ALA A 236 19.99 -12.49 -9.97
C ALA A 236 18.97 -13.18 -9.05
N LEU A 237 18.86 -12.73 -7.80
CA LEU A 237 17.87 -13.25 -6.86
C LEU A 237 16.43 -12.98 -7.34
N PHE A 238 16.13 -11.79 -7.84
CA PHE A 238 14.79 -11.50 -8.37
C PHE A 238 14.42 -12.42 -9.52
N ILE A 239 15.36 -12.73 -10.41
CA ILE A 239 15.14 -13.68 -11.51
C ILE A 239 14.85 -15.08 -10.98
N GLN A 240 15.63 -15.56 -9.99
CA GLN A 240 15.37 -16.87 -9.37
C GLN A 240 13.98 -16.90 -8.74
N MET A 241 13.62 -15.89 -7.94
CA MET A 241 12.31 -15.82 -7.29
C MET A 241 11.15 -15.66 -8.29
N LEU A 242 11.36 -14.98 -9.41
CA LEU A 242 10.37 -14.82 -10.48
C LEU A 242 10.01 -16.16 -11.12
N GLN A 243 10.96 -17.11 -11.12
CA GLN A 243 10.81 -18.47 -11.65
C GLN A 243 10.33 -19.48 -10.60
N SER A 244 10.00 -19.02 -9.39
CA SER A 244 9.54 -19.91 -8.31
C SER A 244 8.07 -20.31 -8.50
N ASP A 245 7.84 -21.55 -8.91
CA ASP A 245 6.50 -22.13 -8.97
C ASP A 245 5.79 -22.08 -7.60
N GLN A 246 6.55 -22.22 -6.51
CA GLN A 246 6.02 -22.14 -5.14
C GLN A 246 5.52 -20.74 -4.80
N LEU A 247 6.26 -19.69 -5.19
CA LEU A 247 5.82 -18.30 -4.99
C LEU A 247 4.58 -18.00 -5.83
N ILE A 248 4.55 -18.44 -7.08
CA ILE A 248 3.40 -18.25 -7.97
C ILE A 248 2.17 -18.94 -7.38
N LYS A 249 2.30 -20.21 -6.98
CA LYS A 249 1.22 -20.98 -6.37
C LYS A 249 0.70 -20.32 -5.09
N LEU A 250 1.60 -19.86 -4.22
CA LEU A 250 1.23 -19.13 -3.00
C LEU A 250 0.42 -17.88 -3.30
N LEU A 251 0.85 -17.08 -4.28
CA LEU A 251 0.14 -15.86 -4.67
C LEU A 251 -1.22 -16.17 -5.29
N GLU A 252 -1.35 -17.27 -6.04
CA GLU A 252 -2.62 -17.75 -6.58
C GLU A 252 -3.57 -18.21 -5.48
N ASP A 253 -3.10 -19.03 -4.54
CA ASP A 253 -3.91 -19.56 -3.43
C ASP A 253 -4.39 -18.43 -2.51
N GLU A 254 -3.51 -17.48 -2.15
CA GLU A 254 -3.89 -16.31 -1.35
C GLU A 254 -4.82 -15.36 -2.12
N TYR A 255 -4.60 -15.15 -3.43
CA TYR A 255 -5.54 -14.37 -4.25
C TYR A 255 -6.92 -15.03 -4.26
N ASN A 256 -6.99 -16.34 -4.49
CA ASN A 256 -8.26 -17.05 -4.57
C ASN A 256 -9.04 -17.03 -3.24
N SER A 257 -8.33 -17.09 -2.11
CA SER A 257 -8.90 -16.94 -0.77
C SER A 257 -9.51 -15.56 -0.57
N ASP A 258 -8.85 -14.52 -1.05
CA ASP A 258 -9.15 -13.14 -0.65
C ASP A 258 -9.76 -12.27 -1.77
N LYS A 259 -9.95 -12.82 -2.98
CA LYS A 259 -10.40 -12.09 -4.18
C LYS A 259 -11.61 -11.19 -3.98
N ASP A 260 -12.53 -11.55 -3.08
CA ASP A 260 -13.74 -10.78 -2.83
C ASP A 260 -13.49 -9.49 -2.05
N ILE A 261 -12.39 -9.42 -1.30
CA ILE A 261 -11.98 -8.28 -0.47
C ILE A 261 -10.76 -7.53 -1.01
N LEU A 262 -10.22 -7.95 -2.16
CA LEU A 262 -9.11 -7.25 -2.82
C LEU A 262 -9.63 -6.11 -3.73
N PRO A 263 -8.92 -4.96 -3.81
CA PRO A 263 -9.29 -3.83 -4.67
C PRO A 263 -8.88 -4.02 -6.13
N PHE A 264 -8.48 -5.23 -6.52
CA PHE A 264 -8.09 -5.60 -7.87
C PHE A 264 -8.66 -6.98 -8.20
N ILE A 265 -8.72 -7.29 -9.49
CA ILE A 265 -9.06 -8.60 -10.03
C ILE A 265 -7.91 -9.14 -10.87
N LEU A 266 -7.70 -10.45 -10.80
CA LEU A 266 -6.71 -11.15 -11.59
C LEU A 266 -7.23 -11.37 -13.02
N LYS A 267 -6.45 -10.93 -14.00
CA LYS A 267 -6.70 -11.22 -15.41
C LYS A 267 -6.67 -12.74 -15.62
N PRO A 268 -7.68 -13.35 -16.28
CA PRO A 268 -7.62 -14.75 -16.67
C PRO A 268 -6.35 -15.03 -17.48
N ARG A 269 -5.67 -16.16 -17.20
CA ARG A 269 -4.59 -16.61 -18.09
C ARG A 269 -5.23 -16.88 -19.46
N SER A 270 -4.69 -16.25 -20.50
CA SER A 270 -5.01 -16.64 -21.87
C SER A 270 -4.59 -18.09 -22.06
N SER A 271 -5.58 -18.97 -22.24
CA SER A 271 -5.41 -20.37 -22.63
C SER A 271 -4.74 -20.49 -23.99
#